data_AF-X1T1F8-F1
#
_entry.id   AF-X1T1F8-F1
#
_cell.length_a   1.000
_cell.length_b   1.000
_cell.length_c   1.000
_cell.angle_alpha   90.00
_cell.angle_beta   90.00
_cell.angle_gamma   90.00
#
_symmetry.space_group_name_H-M   'P 1'
#
loop_
_entity.id
_entity.type
_entity.pdbx_description
1 polymer ?
#
loop_
_entity_poly.entity_id
_entity_poly.type
_entity_poly.pdbx_seq_one_letter_code
_entity_poly.pdbx_strand_id
1 'polypeptide(L)'
;SEEITIFVCHTDETEKECAIVKCIVNRLTQRHFSRYDYKFNPMCWKDISPGVGDPQKDKIDPYIMKSDCKLVVMIFWTIYGSLQNNAESGMEHEYELARNCGKEIWAYFSDCKIRPSQIQPEQLAKVKELKEKISRETLHGGDYQTEREFKQKFETHFTNWVYDNYIEVS
;
A
#
# COMPACT_ATOMS: atom_id res chain seq x y z
N SER A 1 3.16 -22.29 10.03
CA SER A 1 2.76 -20.87 10.03
C SER A 1 2.09 -20.53 8.71
N GLU A 2 0.88 -20.00 8.76
CA GLU A 2 0.20 -19.38 7.63
C GLU A 2 0.95 -18.10 7.21
N GLU A 3 1.15 -17.91 5.91
CA GLU A 3 1.76 -16.70 5.37
C GLU A 3 0.67 -15.72 4.95
N ILE A 4 0.82 -14.47 5.38
CA ILE A 4 -0.10 -13.38 5.10
C ILE A 4 0.67 -12.34 4.29
N THR A 5 0.30 -12.19 3.03
CA THR A 5 0.91 -11.22 2.13
C THR A 5 0.27 -9.84 2.36
N ILE A 6 1.15 -8.83 2.47
CA ILE A 6 0.80 -7.41 2.53
C ILE A 6 1.37 -6.77 1.28
N PHE A 7 0.49 -6.40 0.34
CA PHE A 7 0.92 -5.82 -0.92
C PHE A 7 0.96 -4.30 -0.82
N VAL A 8 2.07 -3.68 -1.22
CA VAL A 8 2.29 -2.23 -1.13
C VAL A 8 2.25 -1.62 -2.52
N CYS A 9 1.19 -0.87 -2.79
CA CYS A 9 0.99 -0.06 -3.99
C CYS A 9 1.60 1.34 -3.75
N HIS A 10 2.58 1.71 -4.56
CA HIS A 10 3.31 2.97 -4.41
C HIS A 10 3.90 3.42 -5.75
N THR A 11 4.14 4.73 -5.87
CA THR A 11 4.93 5.30 -6.98
C THR A 11 6.38 5.48 -6.55
N ASP A 12 7.27 5.80 -7.50
CA ASP A 12 8.67 6.09 -7.20
C ASP A 12 8.85 7.26 -6.21
N GLU A 13 7.91 8.21 -6.14
CA GLU A 13 7.95 9.31 -5.16
C GLU A 13 7.82 8.84 -3.71
N THR A 14 7.16 7.69 -3.51
CA THR A 14 6.79 7.13 -2.21
C THR A 14 7.59 5.85 -1.88
N GLU A 15 8.74 5.67 -2.54
CA GLU A 15 9.62 4.51 -2.34
C GLU A 15 10.13 4.41 -0.90
N LYS A 16 10.38 5.55 -0.26
CA LYS A 16 10.82 5.58 1.15
C LYS A 16 9.74 5.04 2.08
N GLU A 17 8.48 5.40 1.86
CA GLU A 17 7.36 4.92 2.64
C GLU A 17 7.12 3.42 2.41
N CYS A 18 7.27 2.93 1.18
CA CYS A 18 7.29 1.50 0.89
C CYS A 18 8.39 0.77 1.70
N ALA A 19 9.60 1.33 1.75
CA ALA A 19 10.69 0.78 2.56
C ALA A 19 10.38 0.82 4.08
N ILE A 20 9.72 1.88 4.56
CA ILE A 20 9.26 1.98 5.96
C ILE A 20 8.25 0.87 6.28
N VAL A 21 7.24 0.65 5.42
CA VAL A 21 6.25 -0.43 5.57
C VAL A 21 6.96 -1.78 5.67
N LYS A 22 7.82 -2.10 4.70
CA LYS A 22 8.59 -3.35 4.69
C LYS A 22 9.43 -3.53 5.96
N CYS A 23 10.10 -2.46 6.40
CA CYS A 23 10.91 -2.48 7.62
C CYS A 23 10.08 -2.76 8.87
N ILE A 24 8.93 -2.10 9.02
CA ILE A 24 8.03 -2.26 10.17
C ILE A 24 7.47 -3.68 10.20
N VAL A 25 6.87 -4.14 9.09
CA VAL A 25 6.24 -5.46 9.01
C VAL A 25 7.29 -6.53 9.31
N ASN A 26 8.43 -6.55 8.62
CA ASN A 26 9.47 -7.56 8.86
C ASN A 26 9.98 -7.55 10.30
N ARG A 27 10.22 -6.36 10.87
CA ARG A 27 10.70 -6.23 12.25
C ARG A 27 9.67 -6.76 13.26
N LEU A 28 8.39 -6.41 13.10
CA LEU A 28 7.33 -6.84 14.02
C LEU A 28 7.02 -8.33 13.86
N THR A 29 6.97 -8.85 12.63
CA THR A 29 6.86 -10.29 12.36
C THR A 29 7.95 -11.08 13.09
N GLN A 30 9.20 -10.65 13.00
CA GLN A 30 10.33 -11.36 13.61
C GLN A 30 10.40 -11.21 15.13
N ARG A 31 10.15 -10.00 15.66
CA ARG A 31 10.41 -9.69 17.07
C ARG A 31 9.20 -9.83 17.99
N HIS A 32 8.01 -9.54 17.49
CA HIS A 32 6.79 -9.47 18.30
C HIS A 32 5.83 -10.62 17.99
N PHE A 33 5.75 -11.04 16.72
CA PHE A 33 4.79 -12.03 16.27
C PHE A 33 5.37 -13.42 15.98
N SER A 34 6.68 -13.63 16.18
CA SER A 34 7.37 -14.88 15.85
C SER A 34 6.91 -16.11 16.63
N ARG A 35 6.19 -15.90 17.74
CA ARG A 35 5.59 -16.97 18.56
C ARG A 35 4.20 -17.41 18.10
N TYR A 36 3.59 -16.70 17.15
CA TYR A 36 2.28 -17.04 16.61
C TYR A 36 2.42 -17.80 15.30
N ASP A 37 1.35 -18.49 14.90
CA ASP A 37 1.32 -19.29 13.67
C ASP A 37 1.16 -18.46 12.38
N TYR A 38 1.32 -17.14 12.44
CA TYR A 38 1.21 -16.25 11.29
C TYR A 38 2.54 -15.58 10.97
N LYS A 39 2.88 -15.51 9.68
CA LYS A 39 4.02 -14.75 9.16
C LYS A 39 3.53 -13.70 8.17
N PHE A 40 3.79 -12.43 8.47
CA PHE A 40 3.43 -11.33 7.58
C PHE A 40 4.59 -11.01 6.64
N ASN A 41 4.31 -11.02 5.34
CA ASN A 41 5.29 -10.81 4.27
C ASN A 41 4.93 -9.54 3.48
N PRO A 42 5.68 -8.43 3.66
CA PRO A 42 5.44 -7.21 2.90
C PRO A 42 6.13 -7.28 1.54
N MET A 43 5.42 -6.94 0.46
CA MET A 43 5.99 -6.90 -0.88
C MET A 43 5.39 -5.78 -1.74
N CYS A 44 6.08 -5.38 -2.81
CA CYS A 44 5.59 -4.46 -3.82
C CYS A 44 5.96 -4.93 -5.24
N TRP A 45 5.54 -4.17 -6.25
CA TRP A 45 5.81 -4.50 -7.65
C TRP A 45 7.30 -4.65 -7.98
N LYS A 46 8.20 -3.91 -7.29
CA LYS A 46 9.67 -4.01 -7.49
C LYS A 46 10.26 -5.34 -7.02
N ASP A 47 9.57 -6.09 -6.16
CA ASP A 47 10.03 -7.40 -5.70
C ASP A 47 9.66 -8.52 -6.69
N ILE A 48 8.83 -8.21 -7.70
CA ILE A 48 8.37 -9.18 -8.68
C ILE A 48 9.39 -9.27 -9.82
N SER A 49 9.86 -10.49 -10.11
CA SER A 49 10.86 -10.72 -11.15
C SER A 49 10.43 -10.13 -12.51
N PRO A 50 11.35 -9.47 -13.25
CA PRO A 50 11.05 -8.97 -14.59
C PRO A 50 10.79 -10.14 -15.56
N GLY A 51 9.52 -10.46 -15.79
CA GLY A 51 9.05 -11.33 -16.87
C GLY A 51 8.66 -10.60 -18.16
N VAL A 52 8.40 -11.38 -19.22
CA VAL A 52 7.79 -10.91 -20.48
C VAL A 52 6.29 -10.74 -20.28
N GLY A 53 5.71 -9.60 -20.69
CA GLY A 53 4.28 -9.32 -20.57
C GLY A 53 3.95 -7.91 -20.06
N ASP A 54 2.67 -7.61 -19.91
CA ASP A 54 2.15 -6.39 -19.30
C ASP A 54 2.45 -6.40 -17.78
N PRO A 55 3.26 -5.47 -17.26
CA PRO A 55 3.61 -5.44 -15.85
C PRO A 55 2.40 -5.35 -14.90
N GLN A 56 1.32 -4.70 -15.30
CA GLN A 56 0.13 -4.58 -14.47
C GLN A 56 -0.63 -5.90 -14.42
N LYS A 57 -1.09 -6.37 -15.58
CA LYS A 57 -1.98 -7.54 -15.71
C LYS A 57 -1.26 -8.86 -15.40
N ASP A 58 -0.03 -9.01 -15.86
CA ASP A 58 0.68 -10.28 -15.76
C ASP A 58 1.46 -10.42 -14.45
N LYS A 59 1.62 -9.33 -13.69
CA LYS A 59 2.47 -9.33 -12.49
C LYS A 59 1.84 -8.69 -11.27
N ILE A 60 1.24 -7.51 -11.33
CA ILE A 60 0.71 -6.87 -10.12
C ILE A 60 -0.64 -7.50 -9.74
N ASP A 61 -1.57 -7.56 -10.68
CA ASP A 61 -2.94 -8.05 -10.45
C ASP A 61 -2.97 -9.46 -9.85
N PRO A 62 -2.18 -10.45 -10.34
CA PRO A 62 -2.20 -11.80 -9.78
C PRO A 62 -1.81 -11.85 -8.30
N TYR A 63 -0.95 -10.94 -7.82
CA TYR A 63 -0.55 -10.91 -6.40
C TYR A 63 -1.63 -10.30 -5.52
N ILE A 64 -2.30 -9.24 -5.98
CA ILE A 64 -3.46 -8.68 -5.29
C ILE A 64 -4.59 -9.72 -5.22
N MET A 65 -4.79 -10.50 -6.29
CA MET A 65 -5.83 -11.53 -6.35
C MET A 65 -5.56 -12.76 -5.47
N LYS A 66 -4.33 -13.02 -5.02
CA LYS A 66 -4.03 -14.24 -4.24
C LYS A 66 -4.82 -14.29 -2.94
N SER A 67 -5.17 -15.49 -2.50
CA SER A 67 -5.96 -15.70 -1.28
C SER A 67 -5.21 -15.32 0.00
N ASP A 68 -3.88 -15.41 0.00
CA ASP A 68 -2.98 -15.04 1.10
C ASP A 68 -2.69 -13.53 1.14
N CYS A 69 -2.97 -12.79 0.08
CA CYS A 69 -2.99 -11.33 0.12
C CYS A 69 -4.23 -10.88 0.90
N LYS A 70 -4.02 -10.35 2.11
CA LYS A 70 -5.11 -9.92 3.02
C LYS A 70 -5.22 -8.41 3.13
N LEU A 71 -4.09 -7.71 2.99
CA LEU A 71 -3.99 -6.27 3.15
C LEU A 71 -3.27 -5.64 1.95
N VAL A 72 -3.88 -4.62 1.34
CA VAL A 72 -3.28 -3.77 0.33
C VAL A 72 -3.02 -2.39 0.93
N VAL A 73 -1.76 -1.98 0.97
CA VAL A 73 -1.33 -0.67 1.46
C VAL A 73 -1.03 0.23 0.27
N MET A 74 -1.82 1.29 0.11
CA MET A 74 -1.69 2.26 -0.96
C MET A 74 -1.09 3.56 -0.42
N ILE A 75 -0.05 4.06 -1.09
CA ILE A 75 0.68 5.26 -0.64
C ILE A 75 0.69 6.29 -1.77
N PHE A 76 0.13 7.46 -1.49
CA PHE A 76 -0.07 8.53 -2.45
C PHE A 76 0.70 9.79 -2.06
N TRP A 77 1.18 10.54 -3.05
CA TRP A 77 1.65 11.92 -2.86
C TRP A 77 1.16 12.83 -3.98
N THR A 78 2.01 13.20 -4.94
CA THR A 78 1.63 14.13 -6.02
C THR A 78 1.46 13.47 -7.38
N ILE A 79 2.06 12.29 -7.58
CA ILE A 79 1.94 11.51 -8.81
C ILE A 79 0.91 10.39 -8.65
N TYR A 80 0.00 10.29 -9.62
CA TYR A 80 -1.03 9.26 -9.68
C TYR A 80 -0.52 7.94 -10.28
N GLY A 81 0.43 8.03 -11.23
CA GLY A 81 1.04 6.89 -11.90
C GLY A 81 1.86 7.30 -13.12
N SER A 82 2.36 6.31 -13.87
CA SER A 82 3.15 6.53 -15.09
C SER A 82 2.38 7.35 -16.13
N LEU A 83 3.03 8.40 -16.66
CA LEU A 83 2.54 9.19 -17.80
C LEU A 83 2.66 8.44 -19.14
N GLN A 84 3.41 7.35 -19.19
CA GLN A 84 3.71 6.61 -20.43
C GLN A 84 2.93 5.29 -20.48
N ASN A 85 2.12 5.18 -21.55
CA ASN A 85 1.35 4.04 -22.03
C ASN A 85 0.07 3.65 -21.27
N ASN A 86 -1.05 3.99 -21.91
CA ASN A 86 -2.42 3.57 -21.65
C ASN A 86 -2.98 3.88 -20.25
N ALA A 87 -3.95 4.80 -20.25
CA ALA A 87 -4.67 5.33 -19.10
C ALA A 87 -5.54 4.31 -18.32
N GLU A 88 -5.16 3.02 -18.29
CA GLU A 88 -5.84 1.95 -17.53
C GLU A 88 -5.01 1.41 -16.35
N SER A 89 -3.73 1.78 -16.20
CA SER A 89 -2.80 1.20 -15.20
C SER A 89 -2.35 2.18 -14.10
N GLY A 90 -3.31 2.85 -13.46
CA GLY A 90 -3.05 3.73 -12.30
C GLY A 90 -3.34 3.04 -10.96
N MET A 91 -3.00 3.71 -9.86
CA MET A 91 -3.35 3.21 -8.52
C MET A 91 -4.87 3.01 -8.31
N GLU A 92 -5.74 3.66 -9.09
CA GLU A 92 -7.18 3.35 -9.07
C GLU A 92 -7.50 1.93 -9.56
N HIS A 93 -6.78 1.39 -10.54
CA HIS A 93 -6.97 0.00 -10.96
C HIS A 93 -6.63 -0.95 -9.82
N GLU A 94 -5.53 -0.71 -9.11
CA GLU A 94 -5.13 -1.50 -7.93
C GLU A 94 -6.15 -1.37 -6.80
N TYR A 95 -6.69 -0.17 -6.59
CA TYR A 95 -7.77 0.07 -5.63
C TYR A 95 -9.03 -0.74 -5.95
N GLU A 96 -9.53 -0.62 -7.19
CA GLU A 96 -10.73 -1.34 -7.63
C GLU A 96 -10.52 -2.85 -7.61
N LEU A 97 -9.35 -3.32 -8.01
CA LEU A 97 -9.02 -4.73 -7.95
C LEU A 97 -9.01 -5.24 -6.51
N ALA A 98 -8.33 -4.55 -5.60
CA ALA A 98 -8.29 -4.91 -4.19
C ALA A 98 -9.70 -4.94 -3.58
N ARG A 99 -10.53 -3.94 -3.91
CA ARG A 99 -11.92 -3.83 -3.48
C ARG A 99 -12.75 -5.01 -4.00
N ASN A 100 -12.66 -5.31 -5.29
CA ASN A 100 -13.39 -6.41 -5.93
C ASN A 100 -12.97 -7.78 -5.40
N CYS A 101 -11.70 -7.92 -4.99
CA CYS A 101 -11.20 -9.12 -4.32
C CYS A 101 -11.52 -9.18 -2.82
N GLY A 102 -12.22 -8.18 -2.26
CA GLY A 102 -12.58 -8.11 -0.85
C GLY A 102 -11.37 -7.99 0.08
N LYS A 103 -10.29 -7.37 -0.39
CA LYS A 103 -9.08 -7.14 0.42
C LYS A 103 -9.31 -6.00 1.39
N GLU A 104 -8.64 -6.04 2.55
CA GLU A 104 -8.52 -4.84 3.36
C GLU A 104 -7.60 -3.85 2.66
N ILE A 105 -7.96 -2.57 2.66
CA ILE A 105 -7.23 -1.52 1.94
C ILE A 105 -6.90 -0.40 2.91
N TRP A 106 -5.61 -0.07 3.04
CA TRP A 106 -5.16 1.12 3.75
C TRP A 106 -4.55 2.13 2.81
N ALA A 107 -5.15 3.31 2.72
CA ALA A 107 -4.69 4.41 1.89
C ALA A 107 -4.06 5.53 2.74
N TYR A 108 -2.79 5.83 2.47
CA TYR A 108 -2.04 6.91 3.11
C TYR A 108 -1.73 8.00 2.10
N PHE A 109 -1.96 9.25 2.48
CA PHE A 109 -1.73 10.41 1.61
C PHE A 109 -0.68 11.33 2.23
N SER A 110 0.43 11.49 1.53
CA SER A 110 1.48 12.42 1.90
C SER A 110 1.02 13.86 1.69
N ASP A 111 1.24 14.68 2.70
CA ASP A 111 1.16 16.15 2.68
C ASP A 111 2.56 16.73 2.98
N CYS A 112 3.62 15.96 2.67
CA CYS A 112 4.99 16.43 2.78
C CYS A 112 5.25 17.61 1.83
N LYS A 113 6.11 18.54 2.25
CA LYS A 113 6.47 19.72 1.45
C LYS A 113 7.14 19.32 0.13
N ILE A 114 6.65 19.89 -0.97
CA ILE A 114 7.23 19.77 -2.32
C ILE A 114 7.47 21.16 -2.90
N ARG A 115 8.45 21.30 -3.80
CA ARG A 115 8.62 22.55 -4.56
C ARG A 115 7.48 22.69 -5.57
N PRO A 116 6.83 23.86 -5.69
CA PRO A 116 5.75 24.05 -6.66
C PRO A 116 6.12 23.69 -8.10
N SER A 117 7.39 23.89 -8.48
CA SER A 117 7.90 23.54 -9.82
C SER A 117 7.94 22.04 -10.12
N GLN A 118 7.81 21.18 -9.10
CA GLN A 118 7.77 19.72 -9.26
C GLN A 118 6.34 19.19 -9.32
N ILE A 119 5.34 20.03 -8.98
CA ILE A 119 3.94 19.64 -8.99
C ILE A 119 3.46 19.58 -10.44
N GLN A 120 2.90 18.44 -10.82
CA GLN A 120 2.16 18.29 -12.06
C GLN A 120 0.66 18.41 -11.76
N PRO A 121 0.00 19.53 -12.10
CA PRO A 121 -1.36 19.82 -11.63
C PRO A 121 -2.38 18.74 -12.01
N GLU A 122 -2.26 18.17 -13.20
CA GLU A 122 -3.17 17.11 -13.68
C GLU A 122 -3.03 15.81 -12.88
N GLN A 123 -1.81 15.42 -12.50
CA GLN A 123 -1.56 14.24 -11.68
C GLN A 123 -2.09 14.46 -10.25
N LEU A 124 -1.82 15.63 -9.68
CA LEU A 124 -2.30 15.98 -8.35
C LEU A 124 -3.83 16.04 -8.29
N ALA A 125 -4.49 16.51 -9.34
CA ALA A 125 -5.95 16.50 -9.44
C ALA A 125 -6.50 15.07 -9.36
N LYS A 126 -5.92 14.12 -10.12
CA LYS A 126 -6.31 12.70 -10.07
C LYS A 126 -6.10 12.07 -8.69
N VAL A 127 -5.00 12.39 -8.02
CA VAL A 127 -4.77 11.93 -6.63
C VAL A 127 -5.85 12.45 -5.69
N LYS A 128 -6.27 13.71 -5.83
CA LYS A 128 -7.35 14.29 -5.03
C LYS A 128 -8.70 13.63 -5.30
N GLU A 129 -9.04 13.41 -6.56
CA GLU A 129 -10.28 12.72 -6.96
C GLU A 129 -10.32 11.30 -6.36
N LEU A 130 -9.22 10.56 -6.46
CA LEU A 130 -9.11 9.22 -5.87
C LEU A 130 -9.14 9.26 -4.35
N LYS A 131 -8.51 10.25 -3.70
CA LYS A 131 -8.61 10.46 -2.25
C LYS A 131 -10.06 10.66 -1.81
N GLU A 132 -10.81 11.50 -2.51
CA GLU A 132 -12.22 11.74 -2.22
C GLU A 132 -13.06 10.47 -2.43
N LYS A 133 -12.79 9.71 -3.49
CA LYS A 133 -13.45 8.43 -3.77
C LYS A 133 -13.20 7.43 -2.64
N ILE A 134 -11.93 7.20 -2.29
CA ILE A 134 -11.53 6.28 -1.22
C ILE A 134 -12.15 6.73 0.10
N SER A 135 -12.04 8.02 0.47
CA SER A 135 -12.54 8.55 1.75
C SER A 135 -14.06 8.40 1.93
N ARG A 136 -14.84 8.29 0.85
CA ARG A 136 -16.28 8.01 0.90
C ARG A 136 -16.60 6.53 1.13
N GLU A 137 -15.71 5.64 0.70
CA GLU A 137 -15.96 4.20 0.62
C GLU A 137 -15.27 3.41 1.72
N THR A 138 -14.08 3.85 2.14
CA THR A 138 -13.27 3.21 3.16
C THR A 138 -12.41 4.25 3.88
N LEU A 139 -12.34 4.17 5.21
CA LEU A 139 -11.28 4.80 5.97
C LEU A 139 -10.28 3.70 6.28
N HIS A 140 -8.98 3.91 6.05
CA HIS A 140 -7.92 3.64 7.02
C HIS A 140 -6.54 3.94 6.40
N GLY A 141 -5.66 4.59 7.18
CA GLY A 141 -4.36 5.12 6.75
C GLY A 141 -4.26 6.63 7.00
N GLY A 142 -4.90 7.42 6.15
CA GLY A 142 -5.09 8.87 6.30
C GLY A 142 -3.84 9.70 6.00
N ASP A 143 -3.92 11.00 6.28
CA ASP A 143 -2.88 11.96 5.91
C ASP A 143 -1.64 11.90 6.83
N TYR A 144 -0.48 12.27 6.32
CA TYR A 144 0.75 12.46 7.09
C TYR A 144 1.63 13.56 6.48
N GLN A 145 2.38 14.28 7.31
CA GLN A 145 3.21 15.43 6.91
C GLN A 145 4.72 15.14 6.95
N THR A 146 5.11 14.02 7.56
CA THR A 146 6.52 13.61 7.66
C THR A 146 6.69 12.09 7.60
N GLU A 147 7.86 11.62 7.17
CA GLU A 147 8.24 10.19 7.22
C GLU A 147 8.11 9.61 8.66
N ARG A 148 8.40 10.42 9.69
CA ARG A 148 8.28 10.01 11.09
C ARG A 148 6.82 9.76 11.48
N GLU A 149 5.93 10.66 11.08
CA GLU A 149 4.50 10.53 11.33
C GLU A 149 3.93 9.31 10.61
N PHE A 150 4.26 9.13 9.32
CA PHE A 150 3.88 7.93 8.57
C PHE A 150 4.33 6.65 9.28
N LYS A 151 5.60 6.59 9.69
CA LYS A 151 6.16 5.45 10.42
C LYS A 151 5.37 5.13 11.69
N GLN A 152 5.13 6.12 12.55
CA GLN A 152 4.41 5.94 13.81
C GLN A 152 2.97 5.48 13.57
N LYS A 153 2.30 6.08 12.58
CA LYS A 153 0.92 5.79 12.22
C LYS A 153 0.77 4.38 11.67
N PHE A 154 1.60 4.01 10.69
CA PHE A 154 1.60 2.67 10.11
C PHE A 154 1.95 1.60 11.15
N GLU A 155 2.96 1.83 12.00
CA GLU A 155 3.34 0.89 13.05
C GLU A 155 2.20 0.63 14.04
N THR A 156 1.45 1.67 14.41
CA THR A 156 0.28 1.56 15.28
C THR A 156 -0.85 0.79 14.58
N HIS A 157 -1.22 1.18 13.36
CA HIS A 157 -2.27 0.51 12.60
C HIS A 157 -1.94 -0.97 12.37
N PHE A 158 -0.72 -1.28 11.93
CA PHE A 158 -0.28 -2.65 11.67
C PHE A 158 -0.29 -3.50 12.94
N THR A 159 0.19 -2.97 14.06
CA THR A 159 0.17 -3.70 15.33
C THR A 159 -1.26 -4.05 15.72
N ASN A 160 -2.17 -3.07 15.72
CA ASN A 160 -3.57 -3.28 16.09
C ASN A 160 -4.25 -4.27 15.16
N TRP A 161 -4.08 -4.12 13.84
CA TRP A 161 -4.64 -5.02 12.85
C TRP A 161 -4.22 -6.47 13.05
N VAL A 162 -2.94 -6.71 13.37
CA VAL A 162 -2.46 -8.06 13.68
C VAL A 162 -3.16 -8.62 14.93
N TYR A 163 -3.31 -7.82 15.97
CA TYR A 163 -4.03 -8.25 17.17
C TYR A 163 -5.50 -8.55 16.87
N ASP A 164 -6.20 -7.62 16.23
CA ASP A 164 -7.65 -7.73 16.00
C ASP A 164 -8.04 -8.92 15.10
N ASN A 165 -7.15 -9.33 14.17
CA ASN A 165 -7.46 -10.35 13.17
C ASN A 165 -6.80 -11.71 13.40
N TYR A 166 -5.67 -11.77 14.14
CA TYR A 166 -4.84 -12.97 14.20
C TYR A 166 -4.42 -13.38 15.60
N ILE A 167 -4.63 -12.53 16.61
CA ILE A 167 -4.24 -12.82 17.99
C ILE A 167 -5.47 -12.64 18.87
N GLU A 168 -6.11 -13.74 19.26
CA GLU A 168 -7.20 -13.69 20.23
C GLU A 168 -6.71 -13.04 21.53
N VAL A 169 -7.33 -11.93 21.92
CA VAL A 169 -7.19 -11.37 23.27
C VAL A 169 -8.03 -12.26 24.17
N SER A 170 -7.38 -13.21 24.84
CA SER A 170 -7.97 -14.01 25.91
C SER A 170 -8.08 -13.21 27.20
#